data_AF-X1HTV2-F1
#
_entry.id   AF-X1HTV2-F1
#
_cell.length_a   1.000
_cell.length_b   1.000
_cell.length_c   1.000
_cell.angle_alpha   90.00
_cell.angle_beta   90.00
_cell.angle_gamma   90.00
#
_symmetry.space_group_name_H-M   'P 1'
#
loop_
_entity.id
_entity.type
_entity.pdbx_description
1 polymer ?
#
loop_
_entity_poly.entity_id
_entity_poly.type
_entity_poly.pdbx_seq_one_letter_code
_entity_poly.pdbx_strand_id
1 'polypeptide(L)'
;VLESYVEATRCINCFCCATACVTQKNYFGPNAMLANIVRLMDPRETAKQERMDILYSEQGTLRCRTAQACSFVCPKEIDIAHFIALAKEGNFG
;
A
#
# COMPACT_ATOMS: atom_id res chain seq x y z
N VAL A 1 -8.98 -8.98 9.34
CA VAL A 1 -7.85 -9.78 8.80
C VAL A 1 -8.15 -10.43 7.44
N LEU A 2 -8.95 -11.51 7.32
CA LEU A 2 -9.11 -12.22 6.04
C LEU A 2 -9.78 -11.37 4.95
N GLU A 3 -10.83 -10.62 5.29
CA GLU A 3 -11.52 -9.72 4.35
C GLU A 3 -10.58 -8.63 3.81
N SER A 4 -9.81 -8.00 4.70
CA SER A 4 -8.80 -6.99 4.35
C SER A 4 -7.73 -7.54 3.41
N TYR A 5 -7.26 -8.77 3.66
CA TYR A 5 -6.30 -9.45 2.79
C TYR A 5 -6.89 -9.77 1.41
N VAL A 6 -8.13 -10.30 1.37
CA VAL A 6 -8.83 -10.58 0.11
C VAL A 6 -9.05 -9.30 -0.69
N GLU A 7 -9.42 -8.20 -0.04
CA GLU A 7 -9.61 -6.92 -0.70
C GLU A 7 -8.29 -6.39 -1.30
N ALA A 8 -7.22 -6.34 -0.51
CA ALA A 8 -5.93 -5.83 -0.96
C ALA A 8 -5.28 -6.69 -2.06
N THR A 9 -5.53 -8.00 -2.07
CA THR A 9 -4.98 -8.93 -3.08
C THR A 9 -5.66 -8.85 -4.45
N ARG A 10 -6.79 -8.13 -4.58
CA ARG A 10 -7.46 -7.90 -5.87
C ARG A 10 -6.70 -6.98 -6.83
N CYS A 11 -5.58 -6.40 -6.40
CA CYS A 11 -4.76 -5.50 -7.22
C CYS A 11 -4.27 -6.22 -8.50
N ILE A 12 -4.53 -5.61 -9.66
CA ILE A 12 -4.14 -6.15 -10.97
C ILE A 12 -2.87 -5.49 -11.55
N ASN A 13 -2.15 -4.70 -10.74
CA ASN A 13 -0.96 -3.95 -11.16
C ASN A 13 -1.17 -3.10 -12.43
N CYS A 14 -2.31 -2.42 -12.53
CA CYS A 14 -2.59 -1.49 -13.64
C CYS A 14 -1.90 -0.12 -13.51
N PHE A 15 -1.29 0.17 -12.36
CA PHE A 15 -0.60 1.44 -12.06
C PHE A 15 -1.44 2.73 -12.11
N CYS A 16 -2.76 2.68 -12.32
CA CYS A 16 -3.64 3.86 -12.28
C CYS A 16 -3.44 4.70 -11.01
N CYS A 17 -3.33 4.03 -9.86
CA CYS A 17 -3.10 4.69 -8.58
C CYS A 17 -1.73 5.38 -8.47
N ALA A 18 -0.68 4.82 -9.09
CA ALA A 18 0.65 5.41 -9.09
C ALA A 18 0.67 6.68 -9.95
N THR A 19 0.07 6.63 -11.14
CA THR A 19 -0.06 7.79 -12.04
C THR A 19 -0.88 8.92 -11.42
N ALA A 20 -1.97 8.60 -10.72
CA ALA A 20 -2.82 9.60 -10.06
C ALA A 20 -2.22 10.19 -8.78
N CYS A 21 -1.15 9.59 -8.23
CA CYS A 21 -0.57 10.07 -6.99
C CYS A 21 0.16 11.40 -7.20
N VAL A 22 -0.18 12.40 -6.39
CA VAL A 22 0.45 13.73 -6.42
C VAL A 22 1.89 13.72 -5.92
N THR A 23 2.26 12.73 -5.09
CA THR A 23 3.64 12.56 -4.61
C THR A 23 4.33 11.54 -5.50
N GLN A 24 5.13 11.99 -6.46
CA GLN A 24 5.84 11.07 -7.37
C GLN A 24 7.35 10.98 -7.11
N LYS A 25 7.98 12.07 -6.68
CA LYS A 25 9.43 12.09 -6.48
C LYS A 25 9.80 11.40 -5.17
N ASN A 26 10.74 10.44 -5.24
CA ASN A 26 11.28 9.71 -4.09
C ASN A 26 10.20 9.03 -3.23
N TYR A 27 9.14 8.52 -3.87
CA TYR A 27 8.12 7.70 -3.24
C TYR A 27 7.93 6.44 -4.06
N PHE A 28 7.92 5.27 -3.43
CA PHE A 28 7.64 4.00 -4.10
C PHE A 28 6.24 3.96 -4.75
N GLY A 29 5.32 4.80 -4.27
CA GLY A 29 3.98 4.90 -4.85
C GLY A 29 2.97 3.94 -4.22
N PRO A 30 1.66 4.23 -4.39
CA PRO A 30 0.60 3.46 -3.76
C PRO A 30 0.52 2.00 -4.25
N ASN A 31 0.88 1.71 -5.50
CA ASN A 31 0.88 0.33 -6.02
C ASN A 31 1.93 -0.54 -5.30
N ALA A 32 3.18 -0.08 -5.23
CA ALA A 32 4.26 -0.82 -4.57
C ALA A 32 4.02 -0.94 -3.05
N MET A 33 3.49 0.11 -2.42
CA MET A 33 3.13 0.06 -1.00
C MET A 33 2.03 -0.98 -0.73
N LEU A 34 0.95 -1.01 -1.53
CA LEU A 34 -0.10 -2.02 -1.39
C LEU A 34 0.45 -3.44 -1.56
N ALA A 35 1.32 -3.66 -2.55
CA ALA A 35 1.95 -4.96 -2.76
C ALA A 35 2.80 -5.40 -1.56
N ASN A 36 3.51 -4.48 -0.90
CA ASN A 36 4.27 -4.77 0.31
C ASN A 36 3.35 -5.06 1.50
N ILE A 37 2.32 -4.23 1.69
CA ILE A 37 1.30 -4.38 2.75
C ILE A 37 0.64 -5.77 2.67
N VAL A 38 0.22 -6.21 1.48
CA VAL A 38 -0.36 -7.54 1.26
C VAL A 38 0.55 -8.67 1.77
N ARG A 39 1.87 -8.52 1.62
CA ARG A 39 2.82 -9.53 2.11
C ARG A 39 2.98 -9.48 3.63
N LEU A 40 2.91 -8.31 4.24
CA LEU A 40 2.92 -8.16 5.70
C LEU A 40 1.68 -8.78 6.36
N MET A 41 0.55 -8.76 5.66
CA MET A 41 -0.70 -9.43 6.05
C MET A 41 -0.62 -10.97 5.99
N ASP A 42 0.27 -11.53 5.15
CA ASP A 42 0.36 -12.98 4.96
C ASP A 42 1.10 -13.62 6.16
N PRO A 43 0.50 -14.59 6.88
CA PRO A 43 1.16 -15.30 7.97
C PRO A 43 2.34 -16.16 7.50
N ARG A 44 2.43 -16.48 6.21
CA ARG A 44 3.52 -17.29 5.63
C ARG A 44 4.76 -16.46 5.28
N GLU A 45 4.65 -15.13 5.33
CA GLU A 45 5.78 -14.25 5.03
C GLU A 45 6.85 -14.33 6.13
N THR A 46 8.08 -14.64 5.73
CA THR A 46 9.23 -14.83 6.62
C THR A 46 10.12 -13.59 6.70
N ALA A 47 10.12 -12.72 5.67
CA ALA A 47 10.93 -11.51 5.59
C ALA A 47 10.18 -10.26 6.07
N LYS A 48 9.39 -10.38 7.15
CA LYS A 48 8.55 -9.26 7.64
C LYS A 48 9.36 -8.03 8.05
N GLN A 49 10.50 -8.20 8.71
CA GLN A 49 11.33 -7.08 9.16
C GLN A 49 11.86 -6.28 7.97
N GLU A 50 12.44 -6.94 6.97
CA GLU A 50 12.95 -6.29 5.75
C GLU A 50 11.85 -5.51 5.02
N ARG A 51 10.63 -6.07 4.97
CA ARG A 51 9.46 -5.40 4.40
C ARG A 51 9.05 -4.16 5.17
N MET A 52 9.09 -4.21 6.51
CA MET A 52 8.82 -3.06 7.38
C MET A 52 9.88 -1.97 7.18
N ASP A 53 11.15 -2.34 7.08
CA ASP A 53 12.24 -1.40 6.83
C ASP A 53 12.05 -0.67 5.49
N ILE A 54 11.62 -1.39 4.45
CA ILE A 54 11.26 -0.78 3.15
C ILE A 54 10.02 0.12 3.29
N LEU A 55 8.98 -0.36 3.97
CA LEU A 55 7.70 0.32 4.13
C LEU A 55 7.86 1.65 4.88
N TYR A 56 8.72 1.72 5.89
CA TYR A 56 8.98 2.92 6.69
C TYR A 56 10.24 3.68 6.29
N SER A 57 10.87 3.29 5.19
CA SER A 57 12.00 4.04 4.63
C SER A 57 11.61 5.46 4.22
N GLU A 58 12.61 6.29 3.93
CA GLU A 58 12.39 7.65 3.40
C GLU A 58 11.61 7.70 2.08
N GLN A 59 11.54 6.57 1.37
CA GLN A 59 10.80 6.42 0.12
C GLN A 59 9.46 5.70 0.30
N GLY A 60 9.13 5.26 1.53
CA GLY A 60 7.93 4.51 1.87
C GLY A 60 6.74 5.36 2.32
N THR A 61 5.99 4.87 3.30
CA THR A 61 4.71 5.44 3.76
C THR A 61 4.84 6.87 4.30
N LEU A 62 6.01 7.26 4.80
CA LEU A 62 6.33 8.61 5.26
C LEU A 62 6.10 9.69 4.17
N ARG A 63 6.19 9.31 2.89
CA ARG A 63 5.96 10.22 1.77
C ARG A 63 4.49 10.37 1.40
N CYS A 64 3.62 9.45 1.80
CA CYS A 64 2.20 9.53 1.49
C CYS A 64 1.57 10.76 2.19
N ARG A 65 1.00 11.68 1.40
CA ARG A 65 0.31 12.89 1.88
C ARG A 65 -1.19 12.73 2.08
N THR A 66 -1.70 11.49 2.04
CA THR A 66 -3.12 11.18 2.31
C THR A 66 -4.10 11.95 1.39
N ALA A 67 -3.70 12.18 0.13
CA ALA A 67 -4.55 12.85 -0.87
C ALA A 67 -5.69 11.97 -1.43
N GLN A 68 -5.68 10.68 -1.11
CA GLN A 68 -6.71 9.67 -1.46
C GLN A 68 -6.97 9.41 -2.97
N ALA A 69 -6.34 10.15 -3.88
CA ALA A 69 -6.49 9.97 -5.33
C ALA A 69 -6.34 8.51 -5.80
N CYS A 70 -5.45 7.74 -5.16
CA CYS A 70 -5.23 6.33 -5.48
C CYS A 70 -6.46 5.44 -5.31
N SER A 71 -7.30 5.70 -4.29
CA SER A 71 -8.53 4.94 -4.07
C SER A 71 -9.59 5.30 -5.12
N PHE A 72 -9.72 6.59 -5.45
CA PHE A 72 -10.70 7.07 -6.43
C PHE A 72 -10.48 6.55 -7.85
N VAL A 73 -9.23 6.31 -8.25
CA VAL A 73 -8.91 5.85 -9.62
C VAL A 73 -8.74 4.34 -9.74
N CYS A 74 -8.88 3.59 -8.65
CA CYS A 74 -8.66 2.15 -8.67
C CYS A 74 -9.80 1.45 -9.44
N PRO A 75 -9.55 0.79 -10.59
CA PRO A 75 -10.62 0.12 -11.35
C PRO A 75 -11.15 -1.14 -10.66
N LYS A 76 -10.50 -1.56 -9.57
CA LYS A 76 -10.93 -2.67 -8.72
C LYS A 76 -11.62 -2.20 -7.45
N GLU A 77 -11.80 -0.88 -7.28
CA GLU A 77 -12.46 -0.25 -6.14
C GLU A 77 -11.79 -0.55 -4.78
N ILE A 78 -10.49 -0.86 -4.82
CA ILE A 78 -9.68 -1.08 -3.60
C ILE A 78 -9.43 0.27 -2.93
N ASP A 79 -9.70 0.37 -1.63
CA ASP A 79 -9.36 1.56 -0.85
C ASP A 79 -7.87 1.58 -0.46
N ILE A 80 -7.01 1.84 -1.44
CA ILE A 80 -5.55 1.82 -1.29
C ILE A 80 -5.08 2.84 -0.24
N ALA A 81 -5.72 4.01 -0.18
CA ALA A 81 -5.37 5.05 0.78
C ALA A 81 -5.63 4.60 2.22
N HIS A 82 -6.72 3.89 2.47
CA HIS A 82 -7.03 3.30 3.78
C HIS A 82 -5.97 2.28 4.20
N PHE A 83 -5.57 1.36 3.31
CA PHE A 83 -4.51 0.39 3.61
C PHE A 83 -3.18 1.07 3.96
N ILE A 84 -2.80 2.12 3.23
CA ILE A 84 -1.58 2.88 3.53
C ILE A 84 -1.70 3.63 4.86
N ALA A 85 -2.89 4.10 5.23
CA ALA A 85 -3.13 4.74 6.52
C ALA A 85 -2.98 3.75 7.68
N LEU A 86 -3.61 2.58 7.61
CA LEU A 86 -3.43 1.50 8.60
C LEU A 86 -1.97 1.09 8.72
N ALA A 87 -1.28 0.96 7.59
CA ALA A 87 0.14 0.63 7.56
C ALA A 87 1.02 1.69 8.24
N LYS A 88 0.63 2.99 8.26
CA LYS A 88 1.35 4.01 9.04
C LYS A 88 1.19 3.82 10.55
N GLU A 89 0.09 3.22 10.98
CA GLU A 89 -0.20 2.89 12.37
C GLU A 89 0.40 1.55 12.80
N GLY A 90 1.07 0.84 11.89
CA GLY A 90 1.56 -0.52 12.13
C GLY A 90 0.45 -1.58 12.12
N ASN A 91 -0.71 -1.26 11.56
CA ASN A 91 -1.85 -2.16 11.45
C ASN A 91 -1.91 -2.79 10.04
N PHE A 92 -1.93 -4.12 9.97
CA PHE A 92 -2.01 -4.90 8.73
C PHE A 92 -3.26 -5.79 8.70
N GLY A 93 -4.37 -5.30 9.23
CA GLY A 93 -5.69 -5.92 9.12
C GLY A 93 -6.17 -6.66 10.35
#